data_AF-A0A2M8KZM6-F1
#
_entry.id   AF-A0A2M8KZM6-F1
#
_cell.length_a   1.000
_cell.length_b   1.000
_cell.length_c   1.000
_cell.angle_alpha   90.00
_cell.angle_beta   90.00
_cell.angle_gamma   90.00
#
_symmetry.space_group_name_H-M   'P 1'
#
loop_
_entity.id
_entity.type
_entity.pdbx_description
1 polymer ?
#
loop_
_entity_poly.entity_id
_entity_poly.type
_entity_poly.pdbx_seq_one_letter_code
_entity_poly.pdbx_strand_id
1 'polypeptide(L)'
;MSHESQKGFHLTIIALVILILGVVGLVGYKVISNQPATSSSIISGSGSVESKAVKAGKSLSANKCVGTGDATFTSLPMKPEDFSILIPYGLVVGGHVTPIDHQYFAPKDHNSARDSYPVYAMADATIVDIQPRANDRGTEYRFVFAHSCTFLYYYDLVTSLSGKVKQAYDKNNREINLPIKAGEQVGAIGGQTLDFAVWRTNGTLKGFIVPSHYDGEGWKIYTTNPFPYYTPELRAIVEARNPRVAEPVEGKIDYDIDGKLVGNWFVRASGGYIGGQKQEYWKTHLSIAPDLYDPSHFTISLGDYGGQAEQFEDLDNAPDPATVGVDAGLVKYDLTSWNYLTSTGANWNRDSVAKGLTAKSSGQGVGCLLAQLTSTRILKAEPFPGKSCSMITGFADSVKFYER
;
A
#
# COMPACT_ATOMS: atom_id res chain seq x y z
N MET A 1 58.32 47.74 3.62
CA MET A 1 58.89 48.48 4.78
C MET A 1 57.99 49.68 5.01
N SER A 2 57.39 49.95 6.16
CA SER A 2 57.45 49.35 7.50
C SER A 2 56.19 49.75 8.26
N HIS A 3 55.82 48.89 9.20
CA HIS A 3 54.86 49.05 10.30
C HIS A 3 54.72 50.47 10.90
N GLU A 4 53.48 50.82 11.27
CA GLU A 4 53.19 51.44 12.57
C GLU A 4 51.99 50.75 13.23
N SER A 5 52.12 50.51 14.53
CA SER A 5 51.12 49.90 15.41
C SER A 5 50.51 50.95 16.32
N GLN A 6 49.20 50.89 16.58
CA GLN A 6 48.65 51.30 17.87
C GLN A 6 47.55 50.33 18.33
N LYS A 7 47.85 49.65 19.44
CA LYS A 7 46.91 48.89 20.27
C LYS A 7 46.16 49.88 21.18
N GLY A 8 44.87 49.66 21.37
CA GLY A 8 44.15 50.22 22.52
C GLY A 8 42.78 50.85 22.22
N PHE A 9 41.80 50.07 21.74
CA PHE A 9 40.40 50.53 21.76
C PHE A 9 39.31 49.43 21.82
N HIS A 10 39.65 48.14 21.77
CA HIS A 10 38.64 47.07 21.63
C HIS A 10 38.32 46.24 22.90
N LEU A 11 39.05 46.42 24.00
CA LEU A 11 38.82 45.66 25.24
C LEU A 11 37.87 46.33 26.25
N THR A 12 37.72 47.66 26.18
CA THR A 12 36.84 48.43 27.09
C THR A 12 35.36 48.34 26.70
N ILE A 13 35.04 48.13 25.43
CA ILE A 13 33.64 48.06 24.95
C ILE A 13 33.00 46.69 25.27
N ILE A 14 33.80 45.60 25.28
CA ILE A 14 33.29 44.25 25.55
C ILE A 14 32.98 44.05 27.04
N ALA A 15 33.76 44.67 27.94
CA ALA A 15 33.52 44.57 29.39
C ALA A 15 32.23 45.29 29.85
N LEU A 16 31.85 46.39 29.17
CA LEU A 16 30.66 47.18 29.51
C LEU A 16 29.36 46.46 29.11
N VAL A 17 29.36 45.71 28.00
CA VAL A 17 28.18 44.95 27.52
C VAL A 17 27.88 43.75 28.44
N ILE A 18 28.90 43.08 28.96
CA ILE A 18 28.72 41.92 29.85
C ILE A 18 28.20 42.36 31.23
N LEU A 19 28.63 43.52 31.73
CA LEU A 19 28.17 44.04 33.03
C LEU A 19 26.69 44.47 32.99
N ILE A 20 26.23 45.06 31.89
CA ILE A 20 24.83 45.49 31.73
C ILE A 20 23.89 44.27 31.63
N LEU A 21 24.28 43.21 30.91
CA LEU A 21 23.48 41.98 30.82
C LEU A 21 23.40 41.22 32.15
N GLY A 22 24.47 41.26 32.97
CA GLY A 22 24.47 40.67 34.31
C GLY A 22 23.53 41.36 35.30
N VAL A 23 23.42 42.70 35.24
CA VAL A 23 22.54 43.48 36.13
C VAL A 23 21.06 43.33 35.75
N VAL A 24 20.74 43.28 34.45
CA VAL A 24 19.35 43.04 33.99
C VAL A 24 18.87 41.63 34.35
N GLY A 25 19.74 40.62 34.26
CA GLY A 25 19.42 39.24 34.68
C GLY A 25 19.16 39.09 36.18
N LEU A 26 19.89 39.81 37.03
CA LEU A 26 19.74 39.75 38.49
C LEU A 26 18.52 40.51 39.02
N VAL A 27 18.13 41.61 38.37
CA VAL A 27 16.91 42.36 38.72
C VAL A 27 15.65 41.61 38.27
N GLY A 28 15.67 40.97 37.08
CA GLY A 28 14.55 40.14 36.61
C GLY A 28 14.27 38.92 37.50
N TYR A 29 15.32 38.27 38.00
CA TYR A 29 15.18 37.10 38.89
C TYR A 29 14.57 37.45 40.26
N LYS A 30 14.91 38.62 40.82
CA LYS A 30 14.43 39.03 42.16
C LYS A 30 12.97 39.49 42.15
N VAL A 31 12.47 40.03 41.04
CA VAL A 31 11.06 40.44 40.87
C VAL A 31 10.12 39.25 40.69
N ILE A 32 10.60 38.14 40.11
CA ILE A 32 9.80 36.92 39.90
C ILE A 32 9.68 36.08 41.19
N SER A 33 10.64 36.17 42.11
CA SER A 33 10.70 35.30 43.30
C SER A 33 9.81 35.71 44.50
N ASN A 34 9.09 36.85 44.45
CA ASN A 34 8.42 37.43 45.64
C ASN A 34 6.96 37.89 45.44
N GLN A 35 6.17 37.21 44.61
CA GLN A 35 4.71 37.46 44.53
C GLN A 35 3.93 36.37 45.30
N PRO A 36 3.04 36.73 46.25
CA PRO A 36 2.22 35.77 46.98
C PRO A 36 1.12 35.18 46.08
N ALA A 37 0.86 33.88 46.27
CA ALA A 37 -0.10 33.11 45.48
C ALA A 37 -1.54 33.63 45.64
N THR A 38 -2.07 34.27 44.60
CA THR A 38 -3.51 34.44 44.40
C THR A 38 -4.03 33.31 43.52
N SER A 39 -4.95 32.53 44.07
CA SER A 39 -5.68 31.45 43.41
C SER A 39 -6.48 31.95 42.22
N SER A 40 -5.97 31.70 41.02
CA SER A 40 -6.72 31.76 39.77
C SER A 40 -6.80 30.34 39.24
N SER A 41 -8.01 29.77 39.20
CA SER A 41 -8.29 28.48 38.61
C SER A 41 -7.96 28.51 37.12
N ILE A 42 -6.73 28.15 36.76
CA ILE A 42 -6.37 27.82 35.39
C ILE A 42 -6.95 26.45 35.14
N ILE A 43 -8.02 26.40 34.34
CA ILE A 43 -8.46 25.18 33.68
C ILE A 43 -7.27 24.73 32.83
N SER A 44 -6.54 23.74 33.31
CA SER A 44 -5.56 23.02 32.52
C SER A 44 -6.32 22.30 31.40
N GLY A 45 -6.45 22.96 30.25
CA GLY A 45 -6.76 22.28 29.02
C GLY A 45 -5.62 21.31 28.74
N SER A 46 -5.82 20.02 29.05
CA SER A 46 -4.98 18.94 28.57
C SER A 46 -5.16 18.86 27.05
N GLY A 47 -4.47 19.72 26.30
CA GLY A 47 -4.30 19.55 24.87
C GLY A 47 -3.44 18.32 24.67
N SER A 48 -4.04 17.13 24.67
CA SER A 48 -3.34 15.90 24.30
C SER A 48 -2.79 16.10 22.89
N VAL A 49 -1.47 16.09 22.74
CA VAL A 49 -0.84 16.10 21.42
C VAL A 49 -1.36 14.87 20.67
N GLU A 50 -2.15 15.11 19.63
CA GLU A 50 -2.74 14.05 18.82
C GLU A 50 -1.62 13.18 18.21
N SER A 51 -1.73 11.85 18.40
CA SER A 51 -0.71 10.91 17.97
C SER A 51 -0.60 10.86 16.43
N LYS A 52 0.57 10.46 15.92
CA LYS A 52 0.78 10.27 14.47
C LYS A 52 -0.22 9.29 13.86
N ALA A 53 -0.55 8.23 14.59
CA ALA A 53 -1.53 7.23 14.18
C ALA A 53 -2.93 7.84 14.01
N VAL A 54 -3.38 8.65 14.97
CA VAL A 54 -4.69 9.32 14.88
C VAL A 54 -4.71 10.33 13.73
N LYS A 55 -3.63 11.09 13.52
CA LYS A 55 -3.52 12.01 12.37
C LYS A 55 -3.63 11.27 11.04
N ALA A 56 -2.97 10.13 10.91
CA ALA A 56 -3.06 9.29 9.72
C ALA A 56 -4.48 8.79 9.50
N GLY A 57 -5.15 8.25 10.53
CA GLY A 57 -6.54 7.80 10.40
C GLY A 57 -7.51 8.93 10.06
N LYS A 58 -7.29 10.14 10.59
CA LYS A 58 -8.05 11.33 10.20
C LYS A 58 -7.84 11.67 8.72
N SER A 59 -6.60 11.61 8.23
CA SER A 59 -6.31 11.80 6.80
C SER A 59 -7.06 10.77 5.93
N LEU A 60 -7.07 9.50 6.36
CA LEU A 60 -7.74 8.40 5.64
C LEU A 60 -9.26 8.40 5.75
N SER A 61 -9.85 9.18 6.65
CA SER A 61 -11.30 9.24 6.90
C SER A 61 -11.90 10.61 6.66
N ALA A 62 -11.20 11.51 5.98
CA ALA A 62 -11.61 12.90 5.79
C ALA A 62 -11.98 13.61 7.12
N ASN A 63 -11.18 13.36 8.17
CA ASN A 63 -11.34 13.84 9.55
C ASN A 63 -12.58 13.32 10.30
N LYS A 64 -13.25 12.26 9.83
CA LYS A 64 -14.50 11.76 10.43
C LYS A 64 -14.32 10.62 11.42
N CYS A 65 -13.17 9.95 11.44
CA CYS A 65 -12.90 8.94 12.46
C CYS A 65 -12.91 9.54 13.87
N VAL A 66 -13.20 8.71 14.87
CA VAL A 66 -13.14 9.07 16.29
C VAL A 66 -12.48 7.97 17.11
N GLY A 67 -11.85 8.34 18.23
CA GLY A 67 -11.25 7.37 19.16
C GLY A 67 -10.09 6.55 18.59
N THR A 68 -9.70 5.53 19.33
CA THR A 68 -8.61 4.60 19.01
C THR A 68 -9.02 3.18 19.42
N GLY A 69 -8.38 2.17 18.85
CA GLY A 69 -8.65 0.76 19.14
C GLY A 69 -8.89 -0.04 17.87
N ASP A 70 -8.66 -1.33 17.96
CA ASP A 70 -8.86 -2.26 16.85
C ASP A 70 -10.28 -2.83 16.89
N ALA A 71 -10.83 -3.20 15.74
CA ALA A 71 -12.13 -3.86 15.66
C ALA A 71 -12.00 -5.38 15.74
N THR A 72 -13.11 -6.05 16.04
CA THR A 72 -13.30 -7.48 15.75
C THR A 72 -14.35 -7.61 14.66
N PHE A 73 -14.03 -8.31 13.57
CA PHE A 73 -14.96 -8.68 12.52
C PHE A 73 -15.83 -9.84 12.99
N THR A 74 -17.10 -9.54 13.23
CA THR A 74 -18.14 -10.51 13.66
C THR A 74 -19.09 -10.87 12.52
N SER A 75 -18.85 -10.34 11.31
CA SER A 75 -19.49 -10.74 10.05
C SER A 75 -18.45 -10.83 8.93
N LEU A 76 -18.74 -11.64 7.91
CA LEU A 76 -18.04 -11.60 6.63
C LEU A 76 -18.66 -10.55 5.70
N PRO A 77 -17.92 -10.04 4.69
CA PRO A 77 -18.45 -9.07 3.76
C PRO A 77 -19.39 -9.72 2.74
N MET A 78 -19.30 -11.03 2.54
CA MET A 78 -20.18 -11.87 1.73
C MET A 78 -20.50 -13.14 2.51
N LYS A 79 -21.65 -13.78 2.26
CA LYS A 79 -21.97 -15.05 2.92
C LYS A 79 -21.02 -16.17 2.45
N PRO A 80 -20.68 -17.16 3.29
CA PRO A 80 -19.77 -18.26 2.92
C PRO A 80 -20.15 -19.04 1.65
N GLU A 81 -21.44 -19.10 1.32
CA GLU A 81 -21.99 -19.71 0.11
C GLU A 81 -21.85 -18.86 -1.16
N ASP A 82 -21.66 -17.54 -1.00
CA ASP A 82 -21.67 -16.55 -2.08
C ASP A 82 -20.28 -16.27 -2.67
N PHE A 83 -19.20 -16.80 -2.07
CA PHE A 83 -17.83 -16.66 -2.58
C PHE A 83 -17.06 -17.99 -2.61
N SER A 84 -16.17 -18.13 -3.59
CA SER A 84 -15.42 -19.37 -3.85
C SER A 84 -13.98 -19.31 -3.33
N ILE A 85 -13.30 -18.18 -3.55
CA ILE A 85 -11.87 -17.98 -3.30
C ILE A 85 -11.67 -16.62 -2.61
N LEU A 86 -10.74 -16.58 -1.65
CA LEU A 86 -10.14 -15.36 -1.15
C LEU A 86 -8.75 -15.21 -1.78
N ILE A 87 -8.57 -14.26 -2.68
CA ILE A 87 -7.23 -13.97 -3.24
C ILE A 87 -6.49 -13.10 -2.21
N PRO A 88 -5.27 -13.50 -1.78
CA PRO A 88 -4.51 -12.76 -0.76
C PRO A 88 -3.93 -11.46 -1.30
N TYR A 89 -3.32 -10.66 -0.41
CA TYR A 89 -2.56 -9.48 -0.81
C TYR A 89 -1.39 -9.84 -1.71
N GLY A 90 -1.00 -8.89 -2.54
CA GLY A 90 0.24 -8.95 -3.31
C GLY A 90 0.12 -9.54 -4.71
N LEU A 91 -1.11 -9.78 -5.18
CA LEU A 91 -1.35 -10.03 -6.61
C LEU A 91 -0.75 -8.88 -7.44
N VAL A 92 -0.16 -9.19 -8.58
CA VAL A 92 0.20 -8.23 -9.62
C VAL A 92 -0.54 -8.61 -10.90
N VAL A 93 -1.29 -7.67 -11.48
CA VAL A 93 -2.13 -7.94 -12.66
C VAL A 93 -2.49 -6.66 -13.40
N GLY A 94 -2.29 -6.65 -14.72
CA GLY A 94 -2.59 -5.50 -15.57
C GLY A 94 -1.91 -4.22 -15.06
N GLY A 95 -2.68 -3.13 -14.93
CA GLY A 95 -2.19 -1.85 -14.40
C GLY A 95 -1.79 -1.86 -12.92
N HIS A 96 -2.14 -2.90 -12.15
CA HIS A 96 -1.64 -3.09 -10.78
C HIS A 96 -0.23 -3.71 -10.81
N VAL A 97 0.75 -2.88 -11.14
CA VAL A 97 2.13 -3.30 -11.38
C VAL A 97 2.85 -3.67 -10.07
N THR A 98 2.64 -2.92 -8.99
CA THR A 98 3.17 -3.30 -7.68
C THR A 98 2.21 -4.27 -6.99
N PRO A 99 2.67 -5.09 -6.04
CA PRO A 99 1.82 -5.98 -5.25
C PRO A 99 0.59 -5.27 -4.66
N ILE A 100 -0.60 -5.80 -4.90
CA ILE A 100 -1.90 -5.18 -4.57
C ILE A 100 -2.19 -5.20 -3.06
N ASP A 101 -2.68 -4.07 -2.54
CA ASP A 101 -2.92 -3.82 -1.11
C ASP A 101 -4.28 -4.27 -0.58
N HIS A 102 -5.10 -4.91 -1.41
CA HIS A 102 -6.37 -5.52 -1.04
C HIS A 102 -6.44 -7.01 -1.36
N GLN A 103 -7.25 -7.72 -0.59
CA GLN A 103 -7.69 -9.08 -0.88
C GLN A 103 -8.92 -9.01 -1.79
N TYR A 104 -9.23 -10.13 -2.44
CA TYR A 104 -10.42 -10.25 -3.28
C TYR A 104 -11.32 -11.38 -2.78
N PHE A 105 -12.55 -11.04 -2.44
CA PHE A 105 -13.61 -12.04 -2.32
C PHE A 105 -14.15 -12.31 -3.72
N ALA A 106 -13.77 -13.46 -4.29
CA ALA A 106 -14.24 -13.88 -5.60
C ALA A 106 -15.64 -14.51 -5.49
N PRO A 107 -16.66 -13.98 -6.17
CA PRO A 107 -18.01 -14.50 -6.09
C PRO A 107 -18.08 -15.96 -6.54
N LYS A 108 -19.08 -16.68 -6.02
CA LYS A 108 -19.30 -18.09 -6.33
C LYS A 108 -19.48 -18.32 -7.84
N ASP A 109 -20.20 -17.41 -8.50
CA ASP A 109 -20.27 -17.30 -9.96
C ASP A 109 -19.65 -15.97 -10.40
N HIS A 110 -18.50 -16.04 -11.05
CA HIS A 110 -17.82 -14.84 -11.56
C HIS A 110 -18.57 -14.17 -12.72
N ASN A 111 -19.42 -14.92 -13.43
CA ASN A 111 -20.22 -14.41 -14.54
C ASN A 111 -21.63 -14.01 -14.11
N SER A 112 -21.88 -13.91 -12.80
CA SER A 112 -23.17 -13.51 -12.27
C SER A 112 -23.61 -12.15 -12.83
N ALA A 113 -24.91 -11.92 -12.89
CA ALA A 113 -25.44 -10.59 -13.18
C ALA A 113 -24.92 -9.57 -12.15
N ARG A 114 -24.89 -8.29 -12.53
CA ARG A 114 -24.61 -7.19 -11.60
C ARG A 114 -25.56 -7.27 -10.40
N ASP A 115 -25.08 -6.93 -9.21
CA ASP A 115 -25.87 -6.89 -7.97
C ASP A 115 -26.44 -8.25 -7.50
N SER A 116 -25.86 -9.36 -7.92
CA SER A 116 -26.31 -10.71 -7.54
C SER A 116 -26.04 -11.06 -6.07
N TYR A 117 -24.94 -10.59 -5.50
CA TYR A 117 -24.46 -11.02 -4.19
C TYR A 117 -24.47 -9.86 -3.19
N PRO A 118 -25.26 -9.95 -2.10
CA PRO A 118 -25.27 -8.94 -1.04
C PRO A 118 -23.89 -8.73 -0.38
N VAL A 119 -23.58 -7.48 -0.06
CA VAL A 119 -22.37 -7.09 0.68
C VAL A 119 -22.73 -6.54 2.04
N TYR A 120 -22.02 -6.99 3.08
CA TYR A 120 -22.30 -6.68 4.49
C TYR A 120 -21.13 -5.95 5.17
N ALA A 121 -21.41 -5.11 6.17
CA ALA A 121 -20.38 -4.56 7.04
C ALA A 121 -19.82 -5.65 7.96
N MET A 122 -18.49 -5.74 8.09
CA MET A 122 -17.83 -6.79 8.87
C MET A 122 -17.78 -6.51 10.37
N ALA A 123 -17.82 -5.24 10.77
CA ALA A 123 -17.79 -4.80 12.17
C ALA A 123 -18.70 -3.58 12.37
N ASP A 124 -18.99 -3.28 13.63
CA ASP A 124 -19.54 -1.99 14.01
C ASP A 124 -18.55 -0.88 13.63
N ALA A 125 -19.02 0.05 12.80
CA ALA A 125 -18.20 1.11 12.24
C ALA A 125 -19.04 2.32 11.84
N THR A 126 -18.37 3.36 11.35
CA THR A 126 -19.00 4.46 10.64
C THR A 126 -18.52 4.45 9.19
N ILE A 127 -19.43 4.43 8.23
CA ILE A 127 -19.07 4.71 6.83
C ILE A 127 -18.76 6.20 6.75
N VAL A 128 -17.53 6.53 6.40
CA VAL A 128 -17.00 7.91 6.40
C VAL A 128 -16.76 8.44 4.99
N ASP A 129 -16.74 7.56 4.00
CA ASP A 129 -16.60 7.95 2.60
C ASP A 129 -17.25 6.92 1.68
N ILE A 130 -17.85 7.41 0.58
CA ILE A 130 -18.37 6.60 -0.52
C ILE A 130 -18.00 7.30 -1.82
N GLN A 131 -17.05 6.73 -2.57
CA GLN A 131 -16.54 7.30 -3.81
C GLN A 131 -17.14 6.55 -5.01
N PRO A 132 -17.92 7.23 -5.88
CA PRO A 132 -18.45 6.61 -7.09
C PRO A 132 -17.41 6.58 -8.21
N ARG A 133 -17.40 5.52 -9.00
CA ARG A 133 -16.68 5.40 -10.27
C ARG A 133 -17.63 4.91 -11.35
N ALA A 134 -17.85 5.72 -12.39
CA ALA A 134 -18.66 5.31 -13.53
C ALA A 134 -17.81 4.55 -14.54
N ASN A 135 -18.31 3.42 -15.00
CA ASN A 135 -17.75 2.64 -16.10
C ASN A 135 -18.86 2.24 -17.08
N ASP A 136 -18.49 1.50 -18.13
CA ASP A 136 -19.40 0.98 -19.16
C ASP A 136 -20.45 -0.01 -18.62
N ARG A 137 -20.18 -0.64 -17.47
CA ARG A 137 -21.07 -1.57 -16.77
C ARG A 137 -21.94 -0.91 -15.70
N GLY A 138 -21.80 0.40 -15.48
CA GLY A 138 -22.54 1.18 -14.48
C GLY A 138 -21.63 1.85 -13.44
N THR A 139 -22.23 2.37 -12.37
CA THR A 139 -21.49 3.03 -11.28
C THR A 139 -21.12 2.02 -10.20
N GLU A 140 -19.83 1.85 -9.95
CA GLU A 140 -19.32 1.13 -8.78
C GLU A 140 -18.89 2.11 -7.67
N TYR A 141 -18.74 1.59 -6.45
CA TYR A 141 -18.52 2.39 -5.26
C TYR A 141 -17.38 1.83 -4.42
N ARG A 142 -16.48 2.73 -4.00
CA ARG A 142 -15.51 2.48 -2.94
C ARG A 142 -16.03 3.02 -1.62
N PHE A 143 -15.94 2.24 -0.57
CA PHE A 143 -16.36 2.59 0.78
C PHE A 143 -15.16 2.66 1.71
N VAL A 144 -15.15 3.63 2.63
CA VAL A 144 -14.24 3.62 3.78
C VAL A 144 -15.06 3.51 5.06
N PHE A 145 -14.72 2.51 5.88
CA PHE A 145 -15.30 2.25 7.19
C PHE A 145 -14.28 2.60 8.27
N ALA A 146 -14.63 3.51 9.16
CA ALA A 146 -13.84 3.84 10.33
C ALA A 146 -14.46 3.16 11.56
N HIS A 147 -13.74 2.20 12.15
CA HIS A 147 -14.05 1.75 13.51
C HIS A 147 -13.48 2.75 14.52
N SER A 148 -12.23 3.17 14.29
CA SER A 148 -11.56 4.22 15.05
C SER A 148 -10.59 5.00 14.17
N CYS A 149 -9.92 6.02 14.72
CA CYS A 149 -8.81 6.68 14.01
C CYS A 149 -7.54 5.83 13.90
N THR A 150 -7.51 4.63 14.48
CA THR A 150 -6.37 3.71 14.35
C THR A 150 -6.70 2.41 13.62
N PHE A 151 -7.96 2.23 13.24
CA PHE A 151 -8.45 1.02 12.58
C PHE A 151 -9.56 1.36 11.59
N LEU A 152 -9.25 1.16 10.31
CA LEU A 152 -10.18 1.35 9.20
C LEU A 152 -10.17 0.09 8.34
N TYR A 153 -11.24 -0.13 7.61
CA TYR A 153 -11.26 -1.08 6.50
C TYR A 153 -12.02 -0.47 5.34
N TYR A 154 -11.83 -1.01 4.14
CA TYR A 154 -12.45 -0.46 2.94
C TYR A 154 -12.98 -1.58 2.05
N TYR A 155 -13.99 -1.22 1.27
CA TYR A 155 -14.44 -2.02 0.13
C TYR A 155 -14.23 -1.24 -1.15
N ASP A 156 -13.85 -1.90 -2.24
CA ASP A 156 -13.95 -1.35 -3.59
C ASP A 156 -14.83 -2.25 -4.45
N LEU A 157 -15.18 -1.77 -5.65
CA LEU A 157 -15.91 -2.57 -6.64
C LEU A 157 -17.32 -3.00 -6.19
N VAL A 158 -17.94 -2.29 -5.23
CA VAL A 158 -19.35 -2.52 -4.86
C VAL A 158 -20.24 -2.01 -5.99
N THR A 159 -21.13 -2.84 -6.53
CA THR A 159 -21.88 -2.53 -7.75
C THR A 159 -23.18 -1.75 -7.52
N SER A 160 -23.71 -1.78 -6.30
CA SER A 160 -24.87 -0.98 -5.89
C SER A 160 -24.88 -0.68 -4.39
N LEU A 161 -25.60 0.38 -4.01
CA LEU A 161 -25.85 0.76 -2.62
C LEU A 161 -27.20 0.20 -2.15
N SER A 162 -27.30 -0.22 -0.89
CA SER A 162 -28.52 -0.82 -0.33
C SER A 162 -29.07 -0.06 0.89
N GLY A 163 -30.38 -0.17 1.12
CA GLY A 163 -31.03 0.26 2.36
C GLY A 163 -30.70 1.70 2.78
N LYS A 164 -30.33 1.87 4.05
CA LYS A 164 -30.01 3.19 4.61
C LYS A 164 -28.74 3.81 4.02
N VAL A 165 -27.80 3.00 3.51
CA VAL A 165 -26.59 3.49 2.84
C VAL A 165 -26.99 4.23 1.56
N LYS A 166 -27.85 3.62 0.74
CA LYS A 166 -28.38 4.28 -0.46
C LYS A 166 -29.13 5.58 -0.12
N GLN A 167 -29.99 5.54 0.91
CA GLN A 167 -30.74 6.73 1.35
C GLN A 167 -29.81 7.86 1.81
N ALA A 168 -28.76 7.55 2.57
CA ALA A 168 -27.78 8.54 3.01
C ALA A 168 -26.99 9.13 1.83
N TYR A 169 -26.58 8.28 0.89
CA TYR A 169 -25.85 8.69 -0.32
C TYR A 169 -26.70 9.57 -1.24
N ASP A 170 -27.94 9.19 -1.52
CA ASP A 170 -28.87 9.97 -2.36
C ASP A 170 -29.21 11.32 -1.72
N LYS A 171 -29.23 11.38 -0.37
CA LYS A 171 -29.49 12.62 0.38
C LYS A 171 -28.30 13.59 0.30
N ASN A 172 -27.09 13.12 0.59
CA ASN A 172 -25.87 13.93 0.48
C ASN A 172 -24.62 13.04 0.42
N ASN A 173 -24.15 12.74 -0.79
CA ASN A 173 -22.94 11.93 -0.99
C ASN A 173 -21.62 12.63 -0.60
N ARG A 174 -21.63 13.93 -0.30
CA ARG A 174 -20.42 14.68 0.11
C ARG A 174 -20.17 14.63 1.62
N GLU A 175 -21.21 14.38 2.41
CA GLU A 175 -21.15 14.40 3.88
C GLU A 175 -21.55 13.05 4.49
N ILE A 176 -21.08 11.95 3.88
CA ILE A 176 -21.28 10.62 4.43
C ILE A 176 -20.61 10.52 5.81
N ASN A 177 -21.40 10.20 6.83
CA ASN A 177 -20.98 9.89 8.19
C ASN A 177 -22.05 9.00 8.84
N LEU A 178 -22.09 7.72 8.44
CA LEU A 178 -23.22 6.83 8.69
C LEU A 178 -22.81 5.66 9.60
N PRO A 179 -23.33 5.58 10.84
CA PRO A 179 -23.14 4.41 11.69
C PRO A 179 -23.74 3.15 11.06
N ILE A 180 -22.96 2.07 11.03
CA ILE A 180 -23.33 0.76 10.50
C ILE A 180 -23.02 -0.32 11.54
N LYS A 181 -23.88 -1.34 11.62
CA LYS A 181 -23.64 -2.51 12.49
C LYS A 181 -23.04 -3.66 11.70
N ALA A 182 -22.24 -4.48 12.38
CA ALA A 182 -21.77 -5.74 11.79
C ALA A 182 -22.96 -6.58 11.27
N GLY A 183 -22.82 -7.16 10.09
CA GLY A 183 -23.86 -7.95 9.42
C GLY A 183 -24.95 -7.12 8.73
N GLU A 184 -24.90 -5.78 8.81
CA GLU A 184 -25.84 -4.94 8.07
C GLU A 184 -25.44 -4.86 6.59
N GLN A 185 -26.41 -5.05 5.69
CA GLN A 185 -26.17 -4.97 4.24
C GLN A 185 -25.91 -3.53 3.82
N VAL A 186 -24.80 -3.30 3.12
CA VAL A 186 -24.37 -1.98 2.63
C VAL A 186 -24.52 -1.83 1.11
N GLY A 187 -24.56 -2.95 0.38
CA GLY A 187 -24.61 -2.96 -1.07
C GLY A 187 -24.74 -4.37 -1.64
N ALA A 188 -24.31 -4.51 -2.89
CA ALA A 188 -24.14 -5.79 -3.57
C ALA A 188 -22.94 -5.74 -4.52
N ILE A 189 -22.45 -6.91 -4.94
CA ILE A 189 -21.54 -7.10 -6.08
C ILE A 189 -22.18 -8.03 -7.12
N GLY A 190 -21.60 -8.09 -8.32
CA GLY A 190 -21.89 -9.14 -9.28
C GLY A 190 -21.11 -8.98 -10.57
N GLY A 191 -20.65 -10.09 -11.14
CA GLY A 191 -19.82 -10.07 -12.34
C GLY A 191 -18.41 -9.46 -12.12
N GLN A 192 -17.99 -9.34 -10.87
CA GLN A 192 -16.69 -8.83 -10.41
C GLN A 192 -16.41 -9.28 -8.97
N THR A 193 -15.17 -9.16 -8.52
CA THR A 193 -14.75 -9.39 -7.13
C THR A 193 -15.21 -8.25 -6.21
N LEU A 194 -15.25 -8.52 -4.90
CA LEU A 194 -15.25 -7.47 -3.88
C LEU A 194 -13.83 -7.30 -3.34
N ASP A 195 -13.32 -6.08 -3.43
CA ASP A 195 -12.00 -5.74 -2.92
C ASP A 195 -12.10 -5.40 -1.43
N PHE A 196 -11.16 -5.88 -0.63
CA PHE A 196 -11.16 -5.68 0.81
C PHE A 196 -9.75 -5.47 1.36
N ALA A 197 -9.55 -4.43 2.17
CA ALA A 197 -8.36 -4.34 3.00
C ALA A 197 -8.62 -3.67 4.36
N VAL A 198 -7.68 -3.89 5.27
CA VAL A 198 -7.64 -3.28 6.60
C VAL A 198 -6.44 -2.36 6.70
N TRP A 199 -6.65 -1.17 7.25
CA TRP A 199 -5.61 -0.19 7.55
C TRP A 199 -5.49 -0.01 9.06
N ARG A 200 -4.28 -0.20 9.59
CA ARG A 200 -3.97 0.05 11.00
C ARG A 200 -2.85 1.06 11.12
N THR A 201 -3.18 2.24 11.66
CA THR A 201 -2.26 3.39 11.64
C THR A 201 -1.29 3.44 12.82
N ASN A 202 -1.37 2.46 13.75
CA ASN A 202 -0.43 2.28 14.86
C ASN A 202 0.97 1.80 14.43
N GLY A 203 1.20 1.66 13.12
CA GLY A 203 2.48 1.33 12.52
C GLY A 203 2.41 1.52 11.01
N THR A 204 3.54 1.27 10.35
CA THR A 204 3.59 1.18 8.89
C THR A 204 4.31 -0.10 8.51
N LEU A 205 4.00 -0.61 7.33
CA LEU A 205 4.81 -1.62 6.65
C LEU A 205 6.27 -1.17 6.60
N LYS A 206 7.19 -2.12 6.83
CA LYS A 206 8.63 -1.85 7.01
C LYS A 206 9.48 -2.28 5.83
N GLY A 207 8.93 -3.10 4.94
CA GLY A 207 9.59 -3.52 3.73
C GLY A 207 9.46 -2.52 2.58
N PHE A 208 8.76 -1.39 2.75
CA PHE A 208 8.84 -0.29 1.81
C PHE A 208 10.01 0.61 2.20
N ILE A 209 11.05 0.64 1.38
CA ILE A 209 12.29 1.35 1.70
C ILE A 209 12.12 2.88 1.64
N VAL A 210 11.32 3.37 0.68
CA VAL A 210 10.90 4.78 0.58
C VAL A 210 9.37 4.86 0.56
N PRO A 211 8.74 4.93 1.76
CA PRO A 211 7.29 5.02 1.89
C PRO A 211 6.65 6.20 1.13
N SER A 212 7.38 7.31 0.93
CA SER A 212 6.85 8.49 0.22
C SER A 212 6.57 8.25 -1.25
N HIS A 213 7.12 7.19 -1.87
CA HIS A 213 6.71 6.80 -3.22
C HIS A 213 5.25 6.37 -3.31
N TYR A 214 4.61 6.08 -2.18
CA TYR A 214 3.22 5.65 -2.11
C TYR A 214 2.26 6.78 -1.73
N ASP A 215 2.71 8.03 -1.60
CA ASP A 215 1.87 9.13 -1.10
C ASP A 215 0.58 9.36 -1.92
N GLY A 216 0.59 9.03 -3.23
CA GLY A 216 -0.61 9.08 -4.09
C GLY A 216 -1.68 8.04 -3.74
N GLU A 217 -1.28 6.95 -3.11
CA GLU A 217 -2.13 5.91 -2.52
C GLU A 217 -1.68 5.66 -1.06
N GLY A 218 -1.59 6.74 -0.28
CA GLY A 218 -0.93 6.77 1.03
C GLY A 218 -1.52 5.86 2.10
N TRP A 219 -2.64 5.17 1.81
CA TRP A 219 -3.18 4.12 2.67
C TRP A 219 -2.36 2.83 2.63
N LYS A 220 -1.64 2.52 1.53
CA LYS A 220 -0.90 1.26 1.34
C LYS A 220 0.10 0.98 2.46
N ILE A 221 0.77 2.02 2.96
CA ILE A 221 1.78 1.86 4.02
C ILE A 221 1.17 1.40 5.35
N TYR A 222 -0.16 1.49 5.50
CA TYR A 222 -0.92 1.09 6.69
C TYR A 222 -1.64 -0.25 6.52
N THR A 223 -1.53 -0.91 5.36
CA THR A 223 -2.12 -2.24 5.14
C THR A 223 -1.59 -3.22 6.19
N THR A 224 -2.50 -4.00 6.78
CA THR A 224 -2.19 -4.96 7.84
C THR A 224 -2.85 -6.30 7.55
N ASN A 225 -2.29 -7.37 8.13
CA ASN A 225 -2.93 -8.68 8.14
C ASN A 225 -4.34 -8.60 8.75
N PRO A 226 -5.41 -8.98 8.02
CA PRO A 226 -6.77 -8.92 8.53
C PRO A 226 -7.15 -10.12 9.41
N PHE A 227 -6.46 -11.25 9.31
CA PHE A 227 -6.82 -12.51 9.98
C PHE A 227 -6.92 -12.42 11.51
N PRO A 228 -6.05 -11.68 12.22
CA PRO A 228 -6.18 -11.50 13.67
C PRO A 228 -7.48 -10.80 14.12
N TYR A 229 -8.18 -10.11 13.23
CA TYR A 229 -9.39 -9.36 13.59
C TYR A 229 -10.67 -10.14 13.36
N TYR A 230 -10.65 -11.26 12.65
CA TYR A 230 -11.83 -12.14 12.54
C TYR A 230 -12.06 -12.91 13.84
N THR A 231 -13.32 -13.23 14.15
CA THR A 231 -13.58 -14.29 15.13
C THR A 231 -12.97 -15.62 14.65
N PRO A 232 -12.67 -16.57 15.55
CA PRO A 232 -12.06 -17.86 15.17
C PRO A 232 -12.85 -18.60 14.07
N GLU A 233 -14.17 -18.55 14.11
CA GLU A 233 -15.06 -19.21 13.15
C GLU A 233 -14.94 -18.57 11.77
N LEU A 234 -14.96 -17.23 11.70
CA LEU A 234 -14.85 -16.51 10.44
C LEU A 234 -13.45 -16.62 9.85
N ARG A 235 -12.41 -16.60 10.71
CA ARG A 235 -11.02 -16.82 10.32
C ARG A 235 -10.84 -18.16 9.63
N ALA A 236 -11.39 -19.23 10.22
CA ALA A 236 -11.30 -20.57 9.64
C ALA A 236 -11.93 -20.63 8.23
N ILE A 237 -13.04 -19.92 8.00
CA ILE A 237 -13.67 -19.83 6.68
C ILE A 237 -12.75 -19.13 5.67
N VAL A 238 -12.21 -17.96 6.00
CA VAL A 238 -11.37 -17.20 5.06
C VAL A 238 -10.03 -17.88 4.77
N GLU A 239 -9.40 -18.50 5.77
CA GLU A 239 -8.15 -19.27 5.58
C GLU A 239 -8.39 -20.53 4.74
N ALA A 240 -9.53 -21.22 4.93
CA ALA A 240 -9.91 -22.34 4.08
C ALA A 240 -10.12 -21.92 2.62
N ARG A 241 -10.55 -20.66 2.40
CA ARG A 241 -10.84 -20.10 1.07
C ARG A 241 -9.63 -19.46 0.38
N ASN A 242 -8.51 -19.29 1.06
CA ASN A 242 -7.30 -18.69 0.52
C ASN A 242 -6.40 -19.73 -0.15
N PRO A 243 -6.07 -19.68 -1.45
CA PRO A 243 -5.20 -20.69 -2.09
C PRO A 243 -3.76 -20.69 -1.58
N ARG A 244 -3.26 -19.56 -1.06
CA ARG A 244 -1.89 -19.44 -0.54
C ARG A 244 -1.72 -20.24 0.75
N VAL A 245 -0.60 -20.93 0.86
CA VAL A 245 -0.17 -21.67 2.06
C VAL A 245 1.17 -21.22 2.61
N ALA A 246 1.96 -20.50 1.81
CA ALA A 246 3.24 -19.97 2.24
C ALA A 246 3.06 -18.70 3.09
N GLU A 247 3.88 -18.55 4.12
CA GLU A 247 3.82 -17.35 4.97
C GLU A 247 4.35 -16.10 4.23
N PRO A 248 3.81 -14.90 4.50
CA PRO A 248 2.55 -14.67 5.21
C PRO A 248 1.34 -15.21 4.42
N VAL A 249 0.46 -16.00 5.04
CA VAL A 249 -0.69 -16.64 4.35
C VAL A 249 -1.64 -15.60 3.75
N GLU A 250 -1.83 -14.46 4.42
CA GLU A 250 -2.64 -13.34 3.95
C GLU A 250 -2.03 -12.60 2.75
N GLY A 251 -0.78 -12.91 2.41
CA GLY A 251 0.01 -12.19 1.41
C GLY A 251 0.71 -10.96 1.99
N LYS A 252 1.47 -10.27 1.16
CA LYS A 252 2.26 -9.09 1.53
C LYS A 252 2.49 -8.21 0.31
N ILE A 253 2.78 -6.93 0.52
CA ILE A 253 3.01 -5.96 -0.57
C ILE A 253 4.38 -5.27 -0.58
N ASP A 254 5.11 -5.33 0.53
CA ASP A 254 6.35 -4.60 0.79
C ASP A 254 7.58 -5.53 0.76
N TYR A 255 7.91 -6.05 -0.42
CA TYR A 255 9.00 -7.02 -0.63
C TYR A 255 10.39 -6.41 -0.83
N ASP A 256 10.56 -5.10 -0.69
CA ASP A 256 11.84 -4.47 -0.99
C ASP A 256 12.93 -4.98 -0.04
N ILE A 257 14.10 -5.28 -0.61
CA ILE A 257 15.33 -5.55 0.13
C ILE A 257 16.38 -4.54 -0.32
N ASP A 258 16.90 -3.73 0.60
CA ASP A 258 17.80 -2.62 0.26
C ASP A 258 19.09 -3.15 -0.40
N GLY A 259 19.51 -2.49 -1.48
CA GLY A 259 20.63 -2.95 -2.30
C GLY A 259 20.39 -4.20 -3.16
N LYS A 260 19.16 -4.75 -3.20
CA LYS A 260 18.82 -5.94 -4.00
C LYS A 260 17.76 -5.68 -5.07
N LEU A 261 17.71 -6.46 -6.13
CA LEU A 261 16.79 -6.22 -7.24
C LEU A 261 15.32 -6.43 -6.86
N VAL A 262 15.02 -7.35 -5.94
CA VAL A 262 13.65 -7.60 -5.45
C VAL A 262 13.02 -6.34 -4.83
N GLY A 263 11.75 -6.11 -5.12
CA GLY A 263 10.95 -5.00 -4.63
C GLY A 263 10.29 -4.18 -5.73
N ASN A 264 9.74 -3.04 -5.31
CA ASN A 264 9.11 -2.05 -6.17
C ASN A 264 10.10 -0.98 -6.61
N TRP A 265 9.95 -0.54 -7.85
CA TRP A 265 10.82 0.42 -8.51
C TRP A 265 9.98 1.41 -9.30
N PHE A 266 10.34 2.69 -9.23
CA PHE A 266 9.64 3.76 -9.91
C PHE A 266 10.60 4.46 -10.87
N VAL A 267 10.17 4.78 -12.09
CA VAL A 267 11.02 5.54 -13.02
C VAL A 267 11.50 6.80 -12.30
N ARG A 268 12.80 7.05 -12.38
CA ARG A 268 13.46 8.13 -11.64
C ARG A 268 12.76 9.46 -11.88
N ALA A 269 12.47 10.18 -10.80
CA ALA A 269 11.75 11.46 -10.81
C ALA A 269 10.30 11.37 -11.34
N SER A 270 9.70 10.18 -11.40
CA SER A 270 8.27 10.03 -11.70
C SER A 270 7.37 10.44 -10.54
N GLY A 271 7.91 10.58 -9.32
CA GLY A 271 7.13 10.89 -8.12
C GLY A 271 6.32 9.69 -7.58
N GLY A 272 6.67 8.48 -7.99
CA GLY A 272 5.97 7.25 -7.59
C GLY A 272 4.47 7.33 -7.90
N TYR A 273 3.64 6.98 -6.93
CA TYR A 273 2.18 7.02 -7.03
C TYR A 273 1.59 8.42 -7.18
N ILE A 274 2.33 9.50 -6.89
CA ILE A 274 1.83 10.88 -7.09
C ILE A 274 1.94 11.31 -8.55
N GLY A 275 3.05 11.04 -9.23
CA GLY A 275 3.38 11.75 -10.47
C GLY A 275 2.96 11.06 -11.77
N GLY A 276 2.23 9.94 -11.69
CA GLY A 276 1.62 9.31 -12.85
C GLY A 276 0.47 10.15 -13.45
N GLN A 277 0.43 10.27 -14.78
CA GLN A 277 -0.74 10.81 -15.50
C GLN A 277 -1.96 9.94 -15.17
N LYS A 278 -3.07 10.53 -14.72
CA LYS A 278 -4.21 9.83 -14.06
C LYS A 278 -4.75 8.57 -14.77
N GLN A 279 -4.56 8.39 -16.07
CA GLN A 279 -5.07 7.23 -16.81
C GLN A 279 -4.05 6.09 -17.02
N GLU A 280 -2.77 6.28 -16.73
CA GLU A 280 -1.73 5.26 -16.94
C GLU A 280 -0.60 5.41 -15.92
N TYR A 281 -0.95 5.72 -14.67
CA TYR A 281 0.03 6.06 -13.62
C TYR A 281 1.09 4.95 -13.45
N TRP A 282 0.68 3.71 -13.69
CA TRP A 282 1.49 2.51 -13.60
C TRP A 282 2.61 2.42 -14.64
N LYS A 283 2.59 3.18 -15.75
CA LYS A 283 3.65 3.13 -16.78
C LYS A 283 5.05 3.45 -16.26
N THR A 284 5.11 4.11 -15.11
CA THR A 284 6.37 4.43 -14.42
C THR A 284 6.75 3.41 -13.36
N HIS A 285 5.99 2.33 -13.19
CA HIS A 285 6.20 1.33 -12.15
C HIS A 285 6.86 0.08 -12.72
N LEU A 286 7.63 -0.60 -11.88
CA LEU A 286 8.18 -1.93 -12.08
C LEU A 286 8.17 -2.64 -10.73
N SER A 287 7.82 -3.92 -10.71
CA SER A 287 7.92 -4.76 -9.53
C SER A 287 8.60 -6.07 -9.88
N ILE A 288 9.50 -6.52 -9.02
CA ILE A 288 10.03 -7.89 -9.04
C ILE A 288 9.81 -8.45 -7.64
N ALA A 289 8.85 -9.35 -7.49
CA ALA A 289 8.42 -9.85 -6.18
C ALA A 289 8.20 -11.37 -6.23
N PRO A 290 8.28 -12.07 -5.08
CA PRO A 290 7.90 -13.48 -5.02
C PRO A 290 6.50 -13.71 -5.56
N ASP A 291 6.28 -14.84 -6.24
CA ASP A 291 4.96 -15.19 -6.75
C ASP A 291 3.93 -15.34 -5.62
N LEU A 292 2.68 -14.98 -5.94
CA LEU A 292 1.57 -14.90 -5.00
C LEU A 292 1.23 -16.23 -4.32
N TYR A 293 1.40 -17.36 -4.99
CA TYR A 293 1.04 -18.67 -4.44
C TYR A 293 2.26 -19.56 -4.21
N ASP A 294 3.29 -19.42 -5.05
CA ASP A 294 4.54 -20.18 -4.98
C ASP A 294 5.75 -19.23 -4.86
N PRO A 295 6.11 -18.79 -3.64
CA PRO A 295 7.19 -17.83 -3.45
C PRO A 295 8.60 -18.40 -3.73
N SER A 296 8.72 -19.66 -4.19
CA SER A 296 9.98 -20.16 -4.76
C SER A 296 10.23 -19.63 -6.17
N HIS A 297 9.20 -19.07 -6.82
CA HIS A 297 9.25 -18.31 -8.05
C HIS A 297 9.09 -16.81 -7.77
N PHE A 298 9.39 -15.97 -8.78
CA PHE A 298 9.14 -14.54 -8.73
C PHE A 298 8.43 -14.03 -9.99
N THR A 299 7.56 -13.05 -9.79
CA THR A 299 6.88 -12.34 -10.86
C THR A 299 7.59 -11.02 -11.15
N ILE A 300 7.87 -10.78 -12.43
CA ILE A 300 8.32 -9.51 -12.98
C ILE A 300 7.09 -8.80 -13.55
N SER A 301 6.67 -7.70 -12.93
CA SER A 301 5.60 -6.86 -13.44
C SER A 301 6.16 -5.55 -13.98
N LEU A 302 5.78 -5.23 -15.22
CA LEU A 302 6.25 -4.07 -15.96
C LEU A 302 5.07 -3.17 -16.29
N GLY A 303 5.14 -1.90 -15.93
CA GLY A 303 4.12 -0.93 -16.31
C GLY A 303 4.14 -0.51 -17.77
N ASP A 304 5.26 -0.75 -18.46
CA ASP A 304 5.46 -0.40 -19.85
C ASP A 304 6.31 -1.46 -20.57
N TYR A 305 5.62 -2.42 -21.18
CA TYR A 305 6.15 -3.48 -22.03
C TYR A 305 5.59 -3.28 -23.45
N GLY A 306 6.28 -2.47 -24.25
CA GLY A 306 5.78 -2.08 -25.58
C GLY A 306 4.49 -1.25 -25.51
N GLY A 307 4.33 -0.41 -24.47
CA GLY A 307 3.18 0.45 -24.28
C GLY A 307 2.04 -0.14 -23.44
N GLN A 308 2.15 -1.39 -22.99
CA GLN A 308 1.14 -2.07 -22.15
C GLN A 308 1.73 -2.47 -20.79
N ALA A 309 0.88 -2.60 -19.77
CA ALA A 309 1.29 -3.19 -18.50
C ALA A 309 1.16 -4.72 -18.58
N GLU A 310 2.23 -5.43 -18.24
CA GLU A 310 2.31 -6.88 -18.39
C GLU A 310 3.05 -7.53 -17.22
N GLN A 311 2.79 -8.81 -16.99
CA GLN A 311 3.40 -9.62 -15.95
C GLN A 311 4.03 -10.87 -16.54
N PHE A 312 5.19 -11.27 -16.00
CA PHE A 312 5.98 -12.40 -16.47
C PHE A 312 6.62 -13.15 -15.31
N GLU A 313 7.04 -14.38 -15.56
CA GLU A 313 8.13 -15.02 -14.82
C GLU A 313 9.41 -14.99 -15.67
N ASP A 314 10.53 -15.40 -15.08
CA ASP A 314 11.72 -15.78 -15.81
C ASP A 314 11.68 -17.28 -16.18
N LEU A 315 12.15 -17.62 -17.38
CA LEU A 315 12.15 -18.99 -17.90
C LEU A 315 12.91 -19.98 -17.01
N ASP A 316 14.04 -19.55 -16.48
CA ASP A 316 14.93 -20.38 -15.66
C ASP A 316 14.73 -20.14 -14.16
N ASN A 317 13.79 -19.24 -13.79
CA ASN A 317 13.58 -18.75 -12.44
C ASN A 317 14.90 -18.26 -11.80
N ALA A 318 15.75 -17.58 -12.58
CA ALA A 318 17.09 -17.18 -12.16
C ALA A 318 17.61 -15.95 -12.92
N PRO A 319 18.58 -15.19 -12.35
CA PRO A 319 19.05 -15.28 -10.97
C PRO A 319 18.02 -14.74 -9.96
N ASP A 320 18.01 -15.28 -8.74
CA ASP A 320 17.09 -14.84 -7.69
C ASP A 320 17.27 -13.32 -7.40
N PRO A 321 16.23 -12.49 -7.65
CA PRO A 321 16.30 -11.04 -7.48
C PRO A 321 16.58 -10.59 -6.05
N ALA A 322 16.34 -11.43 -5.04
CA ALA A 322 16.70 -11.16 -3.65
C ALA A 322 18.22 -11.24 -3.41
N THR A 323 18.96 -11.88 -4.31
CA THR A 323 20.42 -12.02 -4.22
C THR A 323 21.18 -11.05 -5.12
N VAL A 324 20.58 -10.62 -6.23
CA VAL A 324 21.18 -9.68 -7.21
C VAL A 324 21.39 -8.30 -6.58
N GLY A 325 22.65 -7.91 -6.41
CA GLY A 325 23.07 -6.58 -5.95
C GLY A 325 23.90 -5.82 -7.00
N VAL A 326 24.51 -4.70 -6.62
CA VAL A 326 25.35 -3.87 -7.51
C VAL A 326 26.49 -4.69 -8.16
N ASP A 327 27.15 -5.55 -7.39
CA ASP A 327 28.29 -6.34 -7.84
C ASP A 327 27.92 -7.42 -8.88
N ALA A 328 26.63 -7.75 -9.03
CA ALA A 328 26.17 -8.70 -10.04
C ALA A 328 26.27 -8.14 -11.47
N GLY A 329 26.37 -6.81 -11.62
CA GLY A 329 26.41 -6.16 -12.92
C GLY A 329 25.08 -6.31 -13.69
N LEU A 330 25.18 -6.48 -15.01
CA LEU A 330 24.03 -6.68 -15.87
C LEU A 330 23.49 -8.11 -15.72
N VAL A 331 22.24 -8.24 -15.30
CA VAL A 331 21.47 -9.48 -15.36
C VAL A 331 20.40 -9.41 -16.45
N LYS A 332 20.00 -10.57 -16.93
CA LYS A 332 18.95 -10.72 -17.95
C LYS A 332 17.94 -11.73 -17.45
N TYR A 333 16.67 -11.46 -17.73
CA TYR A 333 15.57 -12.37 -17.47
C TYR A 333 14.86 -12.67 -18.79
N ASP A 334 14.83 -13.93 -19.18
CA ASP A 334 14.10 -14.41 -20.36
C ASP A 334 12.63 -14.55 -19.97
N LEU A 335 11.83 -13.56 -20.37
CA LEU A 335 10.46 -13.40 -19.91
C LEU A 335 9.56 -14.48 -20.51
N THR A 336 8.69 -15.04 -19.68
CA THR A 336 7.71 -16.06 -20.07
C THR A 336 6.38 -15.85 -19.35
N SER A 337 5.28 -16.32 -19.94
CA SER A 337 4.04 -16.48 -19.19
C SER A 337 4.10 -17.73 -18.32
N TRP A 338 3.24 -17.80 -17.31
CA TRP A 338 3.17 -18.93 -16.40
C TRP A 338 1.72 -19.32 -16.09
N ASN A 339 1.56 -20.54 -15.60
CA ASN A 339 0.32 -21.04 -15.02
C ASN A 339 0.62 -21.68 -13.66
N TYR A 340 -0.43 -22.03 -12.93
CA TYR A 340 -0.28 -22.80 -11.69
C TYR A 340 -0.71 -24.24 -11.91
N LEU A 341 0.05 -25.16 -11.33
CA LEU A 341 -0.34 -26.55 -11.18
C LEU A 341 -0.91 -26.79 -9.78
N THR A 342 -1.92 -27.64 -9.70
CA THR A 342 -2.40 -28.19 -8.43
C THR A 342 -1.46 -29.28 -7.93
N SER A 343 -1.68 -29.76 -6.70
CA SER A 343 -0.92 -30.88 -6.13
C SER A 343 -1.01 -32.19 -6.92
N THR A 344 -1.97 -32.32 -7.85
CA THR A 344 -2.08 -33.48 -8.75
C THR A 344 -1.34 -33.28 -10.07
N GLY A 345 -0.71 -32.12 -10.28
CA GLY A 345 -0.01 -31.75 -11.51
C GLY A 345 -0.93 -31.23 -12.63
N ALA A 346 -2.23 -31.06 -12.37
CA ALA A 346 -3.18 -30.49 -13.32
C ALA A 346 -3.12 -28.95 -13.32
N ASN A 347 -3.41 -28.30 -14.45
CA ASN A 347 -3.55 -26.85 -14.49
C ASN A 347 -4.69 -26.40 -13.57
N TRP A 348 -4.43 -25.40 -12.74
CA TRP A 348 -5.45 -24.80 -11.90
C TRP A 348 -6.31 -23.83 -12.70
N ASN A 349 -7.62 -24.09 -12.72
CA ASN A 349 -8.59 -23.28 -13.46
C ASN A 349 -8.96 -21.95 -12.78
N ARG A 350 -8.50 -21.72 -11.54
CA ARG A 350 -8.77 -20.50 -10.75
C ARG A 350 -10.25 -20.27 -10.39
N ASP A 351 -11.13 -21.26 -10.59
CA ASP A 351 -12.56 -21.18 -10.25
C ASP A 351 -12.89 -21.74 -8.86
N SER A 352 -11.98 -22.57 -8.32
CA SER A 352 -12.14 -23.21 -7.02
C SER A 352 -10.83 -23.19 -6.24
N VAL A 353 -10.93 -23.26 -4.91
CA VAL A 353 -9.74 -23.30 -4.06
C VAL A 353 -8.91 -24.54 -4.35
N ALA A 354 -7.62 -24.32 -4.58
CA ALA A 354 -6.60 -25.34 -4.56
C ALA A 354 -5.47 -24.89 -3.63
N LYS A 355 -4.87 -25.84 -2.91
CA LYS A 355 -3.76 -25.62 -1.98
C LYS A 355 -2.51 -26.28 -2.54
N GLY A 356 -1.33 -25.80 -2.14
CA GLY A 356 -0.05 -26.33 -2.63
C GLY A 356 0.10 -26.11 -4.14
N LEU A 357 -0.25 -24.91 -4.60
CA LEU A 357 -0.05 -24.50 -5.98
C LEU A 357 1.44 -24.33 -6.26
N THR A 358 1.87 -24.77 -7.44
CA THR A 358 3.25 -24.58 -7.92
C THR A 358 3.21 -23.76 -9.20
N ALA A 359 4.05 -22.74 -9.28
CA ALA A 359 4.21 -21.95 -10.49
C ALA A 359 4.89 -22.78 -11.59
N LYS A 360 4.45 -22.61 -12.83
CA LYS A 360 5.01 -23.30 -13.98
C LYS A 360 5.06 -22.39 -15.18
N SER A 361 6.28 -22.07 -15.60
CA SER A 361 6.54 -21.41 -16.88
C SER A 361 5.88 -22.15 -18.06
N SER A 362 5.41 -21.38 -19.03
CA SER A 362 4.92 -21.89 -20.32
C SER A 362 6.03 -22.55 -21.16
N GLY A 363 7.30 -22.31 -20.84
CA GLY A 363 8.46 -22.77 -21.60
C GLY A 363 8.72 -21.96 -22.87
N GLN A 364 7.88 -20.97 -23.19
CA GLN A 364 8.03 -20.11 -24.36
C GLN A 364 8.52 -18.72 -23.94
N GLY A 365 9.68 -18.31 -24.45
CA GLY A 365 10.18 -16.95 -24.29
C GLY A 365 9.34 -15.94 -25.08
N VAL A 366 8.88 -14.89 -24.43
CA VAL A 366 8.06 -13.81 -25.02
C VAL A 366 8.76 -12.45 -25.04
N GLY A 367 9.93 -12.36 -24.42
CA GLY A 367 10.81 -11.19 -24.47
C GLY A 367 11.97 -11.30 -23.50
N CYS A 368 12.64 -10.17 -23.26
CA CYS A 368 13.76 -10.09 -22.35
C CYS A 368 13.65 -8.85 -21.47
N LEU A 369 14.03 -8.95 -20.20
CA LEU A 369 14.30 -7.79 -19.35
C LEU A 369 15.80 -7.73 -19.05
N LEU A 370 16.43 -6.61 -19.38
CA LEU A 370 17.76 -6.27 -18.86
C LEU A 370 17.59 -5.49 -17.56
N ALA A 371 18.33 -5.86 -16.53
CA ALA A 371 18.32 -5.18 -15.24
C ALA A 371 19.75 -5.04 -14.69
N GLN A 372 20.09 -3.87 -14.16
CA GLN A 372 21.38 -3.61 -13.54
C GLN A 372 21.23 -2.58 -12.42
N LEU A 373 21.58 -2.96 -11.19
CA LEU A 373 21.75 -2.00 -10.11
C LEU A 373 23.06 -1.24 -10.33
N THR A 374 22.96 0.07 -10.58
CA THR A 374 24.14 0.94 -10.72
C THR A 374 24.57 1.53 -9.36
N SER A 375 23.67 1.48 -8.38
CA SER A 375 23.92 1.74 -6.96
C SER A 375 22.81 1.07 -6.13
N THR A 376 22.88 1.15 -4.79
CA THR A 376 21.95 0.49 -3.85
C THR A 376 20.46 0.70 -4.17
N ARG A 377 20.09 1.87 -4.71
CA ARG A 377 18.69 2.25 -4.97
C ARG A 377 18.48 2.88 -6.35
N ILE A 378 19.39 2.66 -7.28
CA ILE A 378 19.24 3.09 -8.67
C ILE A 378 19.36 1.87 -9.57
N LEU A 379 18.26 1.57 -10.26
CA LEU A 379 18.13 0.46 -11.17
C LEU A 379 18.11 0.99 -12.61
N LYS A 380 18.95 0.44 -13.48
CA LYS A 380 18.84 0.58 -14.92
C LYS A 380 18.05 -0.63 -15.43
N ALA A 381 16.89 -0.41 -16.05
CA ALA A 381 16.05 -1.51 -16.52
C ALA A 381 15.42 -1.20 -17.88
N GLU A 382 15.38 -2.20 -18.74
CA GLU A 382 14.82 -2.08 -20.10
C GLU A 382 14.21 -3.40 -20.57
N PRO A 383 12.89 -3.43 -20.82
CA PRO A 383 12.26 -4.57 -21.47
C PRO A 383 12.42 -4.52 -23.00
N PHE A 384 12.56 -5.69 -23.60
CA PHE A 384 12.66 -5.91 -25.04
C PHE A 384 11.56 -6.87 -25.50
N PRO A 385 10.37 -6.37 -25.85
CA PRO A 385 9.25 -7.20 -26.27
C PRO A 385 9.57 -8.08 -27.49
N GLY A 386 9.24 -9.37 -27.40
CA GLY A 386 9.39 -10.33 -28.50
C GLY A 386 10.83 -10.70 -28.86
N LYS A 387 11.83 -10.23 -28.10
CA LYS A 387 13.24 -10.54 -28.34
C LYS A 387 13.81 -11.42 -27.22
N SER A 388 14.44 -12.53 -27.60
CA SER A 388 15.18 -13.37 -26.64
C SER A 388 16.38 -12.63 -26.06
N CYS A 389 16.73 -12.89 -24.80
CA CYS A 389 17.90 -12.30 -24.14
C CYS A 389 19.24 -12.66 -24.81
N SER A 390 19.29 -13.76 -25.57
CA SER A 390 20.45 -14.14 -26.39
C SER A 390 20.76 -13.14 -27.51
N MET A 391 19.76 -12.39 -27.99
CA MET A 391 19.90 -11.40 -29.07
C MET A 391 20.26 -10.00 -28.56
N ILE A 392 20.19 -9.76 -27.24
CA ILE A 392 20.40 -8.44 -26.65
C ILE A 392 21.78 -8.40 -26.00
N THR A 393 22.67 -7.54 -26.48
CA THR A 393 24.04 -7.42 -25.94
C THR A 393 24.15 -6.44 -24.78
N GLY A 394 23.22 -5.49 -24.68
CA GLY A 394 23.19 -4.47 -23.64
C GLY A 394 21.99 -3.54 -23.78
N PHE A 395 21.94 -2.54 -22.92
CA PHE A 395 20.91 -1.50 -22.95
C PHE A 395 21.00 -0.64 -24.20
N ALA A 396 19.85 -0.16 -24.68
CA ALA A 396 19.79 0.89 -25.68
C ALA A 396 19.93 2.29 -25.03
N ASP A 397 20.07 3.32 -25.86
CA ASP A 397 20.17 4.71 -25.40
C ASP A 397 18.87 5.21 -24.74
N SER A 398 17.73 4.55 -25.02
CA SER A 398 16.39 4.86 -24.48
C SER A 398 16.12 4.28 -23.10
N VAL A 399 17.07 3.53 -22.54
CA VAL A 399 16.93 2.87 -21.24
C VAL A 399 16.49 3.83 -20.13
N LYS A 400 15.56 3.36 -19.30
CA LYS A 400 15.07 4.11 -18.15
C LYS A 400 15.89 3.78 -16.91
N PHE A 401 16.05 4.79 -16.06
CA PHE A 401 16.50 4.62 -14.69
C PHE A 401 15.28 4.59 -13.79
N TYR A 402 15.32 3.71 -12.80
CA TYR A 402 14.34 3.58 -11.74
C TYR A 402 15.03 3.88 -10.40
N GLU A 403 14.24 4.36 -9.45
CA GLU A 403 14.64 4.67 -8.08
C GLU A 403 13.71 3.96 -7.10
N ARG A 404 14.20 3.79 -5.87
CA ARG A 404 13.39 3.37 -4.74
C ARG A 404 13.90 3.91 -3.42
#